data_AF-A0A661VNK0-F1
#
_entry.id   AF-A0A661VNK0-F1
#
_cell.length_a   1.000
_cell.length_b   1.000
_cell.length_c   1.000
_cell.angle_alpha   90.00
_cell.angle_beta   90.00
_cell.angle_gamma   90.00
#
_symmetry.space_group_name_H-M   'P 1'
#
loop_
_entity.id
_entity.type
_entity.pdbx_description
1 polymer ?
#
loop_
_entity_poly.entity_id
_entity_poly.type
_entity_poly.pdbx_seq_one_letter_code
_entity_poly.pdbx_strand_id
1 'polypeptide(L)'
;MGDIAGFKAEFEREVLKIPGVRRVEFFGSIAKTTFIQGKSDLDVIVIGEVSPENKCRIAKLLEEVSKKYNLGLESAPYMHPTPFFVRGDKELRVFRELFDGHLHLVRVFEPLREELKARAPTYRDYWEGKPVREELRRITPLVDILFWMYG
;
A
#
# COMPACT_ATOMS: atom_id res chain seq x y z
N MET A 1 -15.99 -12.92 6.07
CA MET A 1 -14.90 -12.01 6.50
C MET A 1 -13.62 -12.56 5.91
N GLY A 2 -12.82 -11.74 5.22
CA GLY A 2 -11.51 -12.16 4.71
C GLY A 2 -10.55 -12.56 5.84
N ASP A 3 -9.64 -13.48 5.56
CA ASP A 3 -8.67 -13.99 6.53
C ASP A 3 -7.36 -13.20 6.45
N ILE A 4 -7.28 -12.16 7.29
CA ILE A 4 -6.13 -11.26 7.39
C ILE A 4 -4.90 -11.98 7.93
N ALA A 5 -5.07 -12.90 8.89
CA ALA A 5 -3.95 -13.60 9.52
C ALA A 5 -3.30 -14.55 8.52
N GLY A 6 -4.11 -15.31 7.78
CA GLY A 6 -3.66 -16.16 6.69
C GLY A 6 -2.99 -15.37 5.57
N PHE A 7 -3.57 -14.23 5.16
CA PHE A 7 -2.94 -13.33 4.19
C PHE A 7 -1.55 -12.88 4.64
N LYS A 8 -1.41 -12.37 5.87
CA LYS A 8 -0.13 -11.86 6.38
C LYS A 8 0.93 -12.95 6.39
N ALA A 9 0.58 -14.11 6.94
CA ALA A 9 1.50 -15.23 7.07
C ALA A 9 1.95 -15.76 5.71
N GLU A 10 1.03 -15.91 4.75
CA GLU A 10 1.37 -16.38 3.41
C GLU A 10 2.16 -15.34 2.62
N PHE A 11 1.71 -14.08 2.60
CA PHE A 11 2.39 -13.02 1.87
C PHE A 11 3.82 -12.83 2.37
N GLU A 12 4.02 -12.73 3.69
CA GLU A 12 5.36 -12.64 4.27
C GLU A 12 6.22 -13.85 3.91
N ARG A 13 5.69 -15.08 4.07
CA ARG A 13 6.43 -16.31 3.74
C ARG A 13 6.87 -16.36 2.28
N GLU A 14 6.00 -15.99 1.34
CA GLU A 14 6.35 -16.03 -0.09
C GLU A 14 7.30 -14.90 -0.48
N VAL A 15 7.14 -13.71 0.08
CA VAL A 15 7.99 -12.55 -0.22
C VAL A 15 9.39 -12.71 0.38
N LEU A 16 9.54 -13.32 1.55
CA LEU A 16 10.84 -13.60 2.16
C LEU A 16 11.70 -14.60 1.37
N LYS A 17 11.12 -15.37 0.44
CA LYS A 17 11.87 -16.26 -0.46
C LYS A 17 12.52 -15.51 -1.63
N ILE A 18 12.17 -14.23 -1.84
CA ILE A 18 12.61 -13.46 -3.00
C ILE A 18 13.99 -12.82 -2.71
N PRO A 19 14.98 -12.96 -3.62
CA PRO A 19 16.30 -12.37 -3.43
C PRO A 19 16.26 -10.86 -3.18
N GLY A 20 17.05 -10.42 -2.19
CA GLY A 20 17.15 -9.02 -1.79
C GLY A 20 16.11 -8.60 -0.74
N VAL A 21 15.09 -9.41 -0.46
CA VAL A 21 14.15 -9.16 0.64
C VAL A 21 14.77 -9.60 1.96
N ARG A 22 14.72 -8.72 2.97
CA ARG A 22 15.16 -9.01 4.34
C ARG A 22 13.98 -9.20 5.30
N ARG A 23 12.93 -8.38 5.18
CA ARG A 23 11.71 -8.50 5.98
C ARG A 23 10.51 -7.84 5.32
N VAL A 24 9.32 -8.17 5.83
CA VAL A 24 8.05 -7.54 5.50
C VAL A 24 7.44 -6.97 6.78
N GLU A 25 6.89 -5.76 6.72
CA GLU A 25 6.17 -5.15 7.82
C GLU A 25 4.78 -4.72 7.35
N PHE A 26 3.78 -4.97 8.19
CA PHE A 26 2.40 -4.51 7.99
C PHE A 26 2.14 -3.31 8.89
N PHE A 27 1.46 -2.28 8.39
CA PHE A 27 1.10 -1.10 9.18
C PHE A 27 -0.36 -0.69 8.94
N GLY A 28 -0.74 0.50 9.39
CA GLY A 28 -2.07 1.06 9.16
C GLY A 28 -3.22 0.16 9.60
N SER A 29 -4.26 0.06 8.78
CA SER A 29 -5.49 -0.66 9.14
C SER A 29 -5.33 -2.17 9.10
N ILE A 30 -4.52 -2.70 8.18
CA ILE A 30 -4.26 -4.15 8.05
C ILE A 30 -3.45 -4.68 9.23
N ALA A 31 -2.59 -3.88 9.86
CA ALA A 31 -1.90 -4.25 11.10
C ALA A 31 -2.83 -4.30 12.32
N LYS A 32 -3.94 -3.57 12.30
CA LYS A 32 -4.87 -3.37 13.42
C LYS A 32 -6.18 -4.16 13.19
N THR A 33 -7.11 -4.06 14.12
CA THR A 33 -8.46 -4.67 14.02
C THR A 33 -9.45 -3.80 13.22
N THR A 34 -8.99 -2.72 12.59
CA THR A 34 -9.82 -1.72 11.91
C THR A 34 -9.85 -1.89 10.39
N PHE A 35 -9.31 -2.99 9.86
CA PHE A 35 -9.35 -3.30 8.43
C PHE A 35 -10.78 -3.58 7.98
N ILE A 36 -11.18 -2.97 6.87
CA ILE A 36 -12.50 -3.18 6.25
C ILE A 36 -12.29 -3.76 4.86
N GLN A 37 -12.74 -5.01 4.70
CA GLN A 37 -12.72 -5.71 3.42
C GLN A 37 -13.31 -4.85 2.30
N GLY A 38 -12.60 -4.73 1.18
CA GLY A 38 -13.06 -3.97 0.02
C GLY A 38 -13.02 -2.45 0.13
N LYS A 39 -12.58 -1.90 1.28
CA LYS A 39 -12.52 -0.45 1.53
C LYS A 39 -11.17 0.02 2.07
N SER A 40 -10.42 -0.87 2.70
CA SER A 40 -9.10 -0.58 3.26
C SER A 40 -7.99 -0.94 2.28
N ASP A 41 -7.01 -0.06 2.16
CA ASP A 41 -5.73 -0.34 1.53
C ASP A 41 -4.97 -1.47 2.28
N LEU A 42 -4.04 -2.13 1.59
CA LEU A 42 -3.09 -3.06 2.21
C LEU A 42 -1.77 -2.33 2.47
N ASP A 43 -1.63 -1.78 3.67
CA ASP A 43 -0.43 -1.05 4.11
C ASP A 43 0.73 -2.02 4.41
N VAL A 44 1.61 -2.24 3.42
CA VAL A 44 2.73 -3.19 3.52
C VAL A 44 4.05 -2.55 3.10
N ILE A 45 5.11 -2.78 3.88
CA ILE A 45 6.48 -2.36 3.60
C ILE A 45 7.34 -3.60 3.39
N VAL A 46 8.05 -3.65 2.28
CA VAL A 46 9.08 -4.65 1.98
C VAL A 46 10.45 -4.01 2.13
N ILE A 47 11.31 -4.64 2.91
CA ILE A 47 12.55 -4.06 3.37
C ILE A 47 13.71 -4.90 2.84
N GLY A 48 14.60 -4.27 2.07
CA GLY A 48 15.81 -4.86 1.51
C GLY A 48 16.20 -4.31 0.14
N GLU A 49 17.32 -4.76 -0.40
CA GLU A 49 17.81 -4.38 -1.73
C GLU A 49 17.11 -5.19 -2.83
N VAL A 50 15.84 -4.86 -3.08
CA VAL A 50 14.99 -5.57 -4.04
C VAL A 50 15.17 -5.00 -5.46
N SER A 51 15.50 -5.86 -6.42
CA SER A 51 15.60 -5.49 -7.84
C SER A 51 14.24 -5.03 -8.42
N PRO A 52 14.21 -4.18 -9.46
CA PRO A 52 12.95 -3.75 -10.09
C PRO A 52 12.04 -4.91 -10.54
N GLU A 53 12.62 -5.98 -11.08
CA GLU A 53 11.89 -7.18 -11.48
C GLU A 53 11.21 -7.87 -10.27
N ASN A 54 11.94 -8.00 -9.16
CA ASN A 54 11.39 -8.58 -7.94
C ASN A 54 10.31 -7.68 -7.31
N LYS A 55 10.42 -6.35 -7.41
CA LYS A 55 9.36 -5.43 -6.97
C LYS A 55 8.04 -5.68 -7.71
N CYS A 56 8.10 -5.84 -9.04
CA CYS A 56 6.93 -6.18 -9.86
C CYS A 56 6.34 -7.54 -9.48
N ARG A 57 7.20 -8.54 -9.24
CA ARG A 57 6.77 -9.88 -8.80
C ARG A 57 6.05 -9.83 -7.44
N ILE A 58 6.57 -9.05 -6.50
CA ILE A 58 5.99 -8.87 -5.17
C ILE A 58 4.62 -8.17 -5.26
N ALA A 59 4.49 -7.14 -6.10
CA ALA A 59 3.22 -6.46 -6.30
C ALA A 59 2.13 -7.41 -6.85
N LYS A 60 2.50 -8.31 -7.79
CA LYS A 60 1.60 -9.36 -8.29
C LYS A 60 1.23 -10.38 -7.22
N LEU A 61 2.19 -10.80 -6.39
CA LEU A 61 1.91 -11.69 -5.25
C LEU A 61 0.92 -11.05 -4.28
N LEU A 62 1.02 -9.74 -4.04
CA LEU A 62 0.09 -9.03 -3.15
C LEU A 62 -1.34 -9.11 -3.69
N GLU A 63 -1.53 -8.88 -4.99
CA GLU A 63 -2.81 -9.07 -5.66
C GLU A 63 -3.32 -10.52 -5.51
N GLU A 64 -2.53 -11.50 -5.90
CA GLU A 64 -2.91 -12.93 -5.89
C GLU A 64 -3.30 -13.42 -4.49
N VAL A 65 -2.46 -13.13 -3.50
CA VAL A 65 -2.68 -13.55 -2.11
C VAL A 65 -3.87 -12.78 -1.53
N SER A 66 -4.04 -11.48 -1.83
CA SER A 66 -5.21 -10.72 -1.36
C SER A 66 -6.54 -11.31 -1.87
N LYS A 67 -6.58 -11.77 -3.13
CA LYS A 67 -7.75 -12.44 -3.72
C LYS A 67 -7.99 -13.79 -3.08
N LYS A 68 -6.94 -14.60 -2.90
CA LYS A 68 -7.02 -15.92 -2.24
C LYS A 68 -7.66 -15.84 -0.85
N TYR A 69 -7.30 -14.82 -0.07
CA TYR A 69 -7.80 -14.62 1.29
C TYR A 69 -9.05 -13.72 1.36
N ASN A 70 -9.65 -13.39 0.21
CA ASN A 70 -10.87 -12.59 0.09
C ASN A 70 -10.79 -11.24 0.83
N LEU A 71 -9.71 -10.50 0.64
CA LEU A 71 -9.53 -9.18 1.26
C LEU A 71 -10.22 -8.05 0.48
N GLY A 72 -10.59 -8.30 -0.78
CA GLY A 72 -11.31 -7.35 -1.63
C GLY A 72 -10.46 -6.15 -2.06
N LEU A 73 -9.13 -6.26 -2.11
CA LEU A 73 -8.27 -5.14 -2.48
C LEU A 73 -8.66 -4.54 -3.83
N GLU A 74 -9.09 -5.37 -4.78
CA GLU A 74 -9.52 -4.96 -6.12
C GLU A 74 -10.65 -3.93 -6.11
N SER A 75 -11.46 -3.84 -5.06
CA SER A 75 -12.53 -2.85 -4.92
C SER A 75 -12.17 -1.68 -4.01
N ALA A 76 -11.02 -1.75 -3.32
CA ALA A 76 -10.58 -0.68 -2.44
C ALA A 76 -10.13 0.55 -3.27
N PRO A 77 -10.38 1.77 -2.77
CA PRO A 77 -9.92 2.99 -3.41
C PRO A 77 -8.38 3.01 -3.45
N TYR A 78 -7.81 3.20 -4.64
CA TYR A 78 -6.37 3.28 -4.85
C TYR A 78 -5.86 4.66 -4.41
N MET A 79 -5.47 4.76 -3.14
CA MET A 79 -4.90 5.98 -2.58
C MET A 79 -3.37 6.04 -2.73
N HIS A 80 -2.73 4.88 -2.84
CA HIS A 80 -1.29 4.76 -3.04
C HIS A 80 -0.90 3.39 -3.60
N PRO A 81 0.25 3.28 -4.30
CA PRO A 81 0.86 1.99 -4.59
C PRO A 81 1.18 1.23 -3.30
N THR A 82 0.98 -0.09 -3.34
CA THR A 82 1.42 -1.02 -2.31
C THR A 82 2.01 -2.27 -2.98
N PRO A 83 3.09 -2.87 -2.45
CA PRO A 83 3.82 -2.47 -1.24
C PRO A 83 4.81 -1.31 -1.44
N PHE A 84 5.19 -0.69 -0.32
CA PHE A 84 6.29 0.25 -0.24
C PHE A 84 7.63 -0.50 -0.16
N PHE A 85 8.66 -0.03 -0.87
CA PHE A 85 9.98 -0.66 -0.86
C PHE A 85 11.02 0.27 -0.24
N VAL A 86 11.69 -0.18 0.81
CA VAL A 86 12.79 0.56 1.44
C VAL A 86 14.03 -0.34 1.54
N ARG A 87 15.22 0.23 1.37
CA ARG A 87 16.47 -0.55 1.30
C ARG A 87 16.96 -1.04 2.65
N GLY A 88 16.68 -0.31 3.73
CA GLY A 88 17.21 -0.62 5.05
C GLY A 88 16.62 0.21 6.18
N ASP A 89 17.20 0.09 7.37
CA ASP A 89 16.67 0.67 8.61
C ASP A 89 16.66 2.20 8.59
N LYS A 90 17.63 2.83 7.92
CA LYS A 90 17.68 4.28 7.76
C LYS A 90 16.48 4.81 6.96
N GLU A 91 16.21 4.21 5.80
CA GLU A 91 15.05 4.60 4.98
C GLU A 91 13.73 4.29 5.68
N LEU A 92 13.63 3.15 6.36
CA LEU A 92 12.46 2.83 7.18
C LEU A 92 12.22 3.88 8.27
N ARG A 93 13.28 4.34 8.94
CA ARG A 93 13.17 5.38 9.97
C ARG A 93 12.60 6.66 9.37
N VAL A 94 13.13 7.12 8.23
CA VAL A 94 12.61 8.34 7.62
C VAL A 94 11.18 8.14 7.09
N PHE A 95 10.86 6.98 6.51
CA PHE A 95 9.50 6.63 6.13
C PHE A 95 8.54 6.76 7.32
N ARG A 96 8.90 6.21 8.48
CA ARG A 96 8.09 6.29 9.71
C ARG A 96 7.99 7.71 10.25
N GLU A 97 9.08 8.46 10.30
CA GLU A 97 9.07 9.86 10.77
C GLU A 97 8.17 10.74 9.89
N LEU A 98 8.19 10.52 8.57
CA LEU A 98 7.31 11.22 7.65
C LEU A 98 5.86 10.77 7.82
N PHE A 99 5.59 9.47 7.86
CA PHE A 99 4.23 8.95 8.01
C PHE A 99 3.60 9.36 9.35
N ASP A 100 4.35 9.26 10.45
CA ASP A 100 3.92 9.64 11.80
C ASP A 100 3.79 11.16 11.94
N GLY A 101 4.71 11.94 11.35
CA GLY A 101 4.61 13.39 11.29
C GLY A 101 3.42 13.89 10.45
N HIS A 102 3.06 13.16 9.38
CA HIS A 102 1.93 13.48 8.50
C HIS A 102 0.58 13.03 9.04
N LEU A 103 0.51 12.12 10.03
CA LEU A 103 -0.75 11.75 10.70
C LEU A 103 -1.49 12.97 11.28
N HIS A 104 -0.75 14.03 11.65
CA HIS A 104 -1.34 15.29 12.11
C HIS A 104 -2.00 16.09 10.97
N LEU A 105 -1.41 16.10 9.77
CA LEU A 105 -1.99 16.73 8.58
C LEU A 105 -3.18 15.93 8.05
N VAL A 106 -3.09 14.60 8.05
CA VAL A 106 -4.17 13.69 7.59
C VAL A 106 -5.46 13.87 8.40
N ARG A 107 -5.37 14.18 9.70
CA ARG A 107 -6.55 14.47 10.54
C ARG A 107 -7.23 15.79 10.20
N VAL A 108 -6.45 16.83 9.88
CA VAL A 108 -7.00 18.14 9.46
C VAL A 108 -7.72 18.03 8.11
N PHE A 109 -7.23 17.15 7.23
CA PHE A 109 -7.81 16.89 5.92
C PHE A 109 -8.74 15.67 5.89
N GLU A 110 -9.20 15.15 7.03
CA GLU A 110 -10.01 13.92 7.07
C GLU A 110 -11.32 13.99 6.25
N PRO A 111 -12.09 15.10 6.27
CA PRO A 111 -13.25 15.25 5.38
C PRO A 111 -12.86 15.24 3.89
N LEU A 112 -11.74 15.90 3.55
CA LEU A 112 -11.20 15.90 2.20
C LEU A 112 -10.74 14.49 1.80
N ARG A 113 -10.11 13.75 2.70
CA ARG A 113 -9.66 12.37 2.46
C ARG A 113 -10.81 11.43 2.12
N GLU A 114 -11.94 11.54 2.81
CA GLU A 114 -13.10 10.70 2.51
C GLU A 114 -13.75 11.09 1.18
N GLU A 115 -13.81 12.38 0.84
CA GLU A 115 -14.24 12.83 -0.49
C GLU A 115 -13.30 12.32 -1.60
N LEU A 116 -11.98 12.37 -1.35
CA LEU A 116 -10.97 11.86 -2.27
C LEU A 116 -11.08 10.35 -2.47
N LYS A 117 -11.26 9.58 -1.38
CA LYS A 117 -11.50 8.13 -1.47
C LYS A 117 -12.76 7.78 -2.25
N ALA A 118 -13.84 8.55 -2.07
CA ALA A 118 -15.10 8.31 -2.78
C ALA A 118 -14.97 8.51 -4.31
N ARG A 119 -14.00 9.33 -4.75
CA ARG A 119 -13.69 9.58 -6.15
C ARG A 119 -12.46 8.83 -6.65
N ALA A 120 -11.76 8.13 -5.76
CA ALA A 120 -10.55 7.44 -6.15
C ALA A 120 -10.90 6.22 -7.03
N PRO A 121 -10.13 5.98 -8.10
CA PRO A 121 -10.22 4.74 -8.86
C PRO A 121 -9.84 3.57 -7.96
N THR A 122 -10.22 2.35 -8.34
CA THR A 122 -9.91 1.15 -7.55
C THR A 122 -8.55 0.56 -7.90
N TYR A 123 -8.03 -0.33 -7.04
CA TYR A 123 -6.83 -1.13 -7.40
C TYR A 123 -7.03 -1.94 -8.68
N ARG A 124 -8.25 -2.42 -8.95
CA ARG A 124 -8.56 -3.09 -10.23
C ARG A 124 -8.31 -2.17 -11.41
N ASP A 125 -8.80 -0.93 -11.35
CA ASP A 125 -8.64 0.05 -12.43
C ASP A 125 -7.15 0.36 -12.68
N TYR A 126 -6.36 0.42 -11.61
CA TYR A 126 -4.91 0.57 -11.69
C TYR A 126 -4.22 -0.63 -12.35
N TRP A 127 -4.53 -1.85 -11.93
CA TRP A 127 -3.95 -3.07 -12.50
C TRP A 127 -4.34 -3.32 -13.96
N GLU A 128 -5.56 -2.94 -14.34
CA GLU A 128 -6.07 -3.01 -15.72
C GLU A 128 -5.50 -1.91 -16.63
N GLY A 129 -4.69 -0.99 -16.10
CA GLY A 129 -4.05 0.07 -16.88
C GLY A 129 -5.03 1.12 -17.40
N LYS A 130 -6.21 1.26 -16.78
CA LYS A 130 -7.13 2.35 -17.08
C LYS A 130 -6.42 3.69 -16.85
N PRO A 131 -6.80 4.78 -17.54
CA PRO A 131 -6.19 6.09 -17.33
C PRO A 131 -6.56 6.64 -15.95
N VAL A 132 -5.88 6.14 -14.92
CA VAL A 132 -5.94 6.59 -13.52
C VAL A 132 -5.39 8.01 -13.37
N ARG A 133 -4.75 8.53 -14.44
CA ARG A 133 -3.89 9.71 -14.42
C ARG A 133 -4.60 11.03 -14.21
N GLU A 134 -5.83 11.23 -14.71
CA GLU A 134 -6.41 12.57 -14.75
C GLU A 134 -7.15 12.93 -13.45
N GLU A 135 -7.82 11.95 -12.85
CA GLU A 135 -8.40 12.09 -11.51
C GLU A 135 -7.33 11.98 -10.43
N LEU A 136 -6.39 11.02 -10.51
CA LEU A 136 -5.26 11.04 -9.58
C LEU A 136 -4.54 12.37 -9.67
N ARG A 137 -4.13 12.91 -10.84
CA ARG A 137 -3.42 14.21 -10.96
C ARG A 137 -4.09 15.39 -10.27
N ARG A 138 -5.42 15.38 -10.08
CA ARG A 138 -6.13 16.42 -9.34
C ARG A 138 -6.00 16.26 -7.82
N ILE A 139 -5.80 15.03 -7.38
CA ILE A 139 -5.64 14.58 -6.00
C ILE A 139 -4.15 14.45 -5.65
N THR A 140 -3.29 14.24 -6.66
CA THR A 140 -1.87 13.97 -6.48
C THR A 140 -1.08 15.13 -5.95
N PRO A 141 -1.42 16.42 -5.97
CA PRO A 141 -0.61 17.40 -5.26
C PRO A 141 -0.53 17.10 -3.75
N LEU A 142 -1.56 16.48 -3.16
CA LEU A 142 -1.56 16.04 -1.76
C LEU A 142 -0.94 14.64 -1.57
N VAL A 143 -1.09 13.76 -2.56
CA VAL A 143 -0.49 12.40 -2.55
C VAL A 143 1.00 12.46 -2.93
N ASP A 144 1.41 13.31 -3.86
CA ASP A 144 2.78 13.65 -4.29
C ASP A 144 3.55 14.37 -3.17
N ILE A 145 2.93 15.22 -2.34
CA ILE A 145 3.62 15.71 -1.12
C ILE A 145 4.01 14.53 -0.21
N LEU A 146 3.24 13.44 -0.21
CA LEU A 146 3.57 12.18 0.48
C LEU A 146 4.47 11.23 -0.36
N PHE A 147 4.42 11.30 -1.69
CA PHE A 147 5.06 10.36 -2.63
C PHE A 147 6.39 10.81 -3.23
N TRP A 148 6.62 12.12 -3.41
CA TRP A 148 7.79 12.68 -4.10
C TRP A 148 9.07 12.77 -3.25
N MET A 149 9.07 12.22 -2.03
CA MET A 149 10.30 12.12 -1.24
C MET A 149 11.14 10.87 -1.53
N TYR A 150 10.66 9.88 -2.30
CA TYR A 150 11.39 8.61 -2.50
C TYR A 150 11.23 7.94 -3.88
N GLY A 151 11.45 8.70 -4.96
CA GLY A 151 11.78 8.15 -6.28
C GLY A 151 13.29 8.09 -6.49
#